data_AF-A0A3D4BE09-F1
#
_entry.id   AF-A0A3D4BE09-F1
#
_cell.length_a   1.000
_cell.length_b   1.000
_cell.length_c   1.000
_cell.angle_alpha   90.00
_cell.angle_beta   90.00
_cell.angle_gamma   90.00
#
_symmetry.space_group_name_H-M   'P 1'
#
loop_
_entity.id
_entity.type
_entity.pdbx_description
1 polymer ?
#
loop_
_entity_poly.entity_id
_entity_poly.type
_entity_poly.pdbx_seq_one_letter_code
_entity_poly.pdbx_strand_id
1 'polypeptide(L)' 'HAVSCEGGKLFVEVDSASWRQELFYMKADILKRLNHGAGQKIVQDIILTNTRR' A
#
# COMPACT_ATOMS: atom_id res chain seq x y z
N HIS A 1 5.43 -2.23 7.54
CA HIS A 1 5.94 -3.43 6.82
C HIS A 1 4.96 -3.86 5.74
N ALA A 2 5.43 -4.25 4.54
CA ALA A 2 4.56 -4.89 3.55
C ALA A 2 4.40 -6.36 3.92
N VAL A 3 3.16 -6.82 4.10
CA VAL A 3 2.86 -8.14 4.69
C VAL A 3 2.57 -9.16 3.59
N SER A 4 1.80 -8.78 2.57
CA SER A 4 1.46 -9.66 1.45
C SER A 4 0.96 -8.87 0.24
N CYS A 5 0.92 -9.53 -0.92
CA CYS A 5 0.29 -9.03 -2.13
C CYS A 5 -0.58 -10.14 -2.74
N GLU A 6 -1.90 -9.99 -2.70
CA GLU A 6 -2.86 -11.03 -3.09
C GLU A 6 -4.02 -10.41 -3.87
N GLY A 7 -4.41 -11.04 -4.99
CA GLY A 7 -5.55 -10.58 -5.79
C GLY A 7 -5.45 -9.13 -6.28
N GLY A 8 -4.23 -8.63 -6.49
CA GLY A 8 -3.97 -7.24 -6.88
C GLY A 8 -4.07 -6.23 -5.72
N LYS A 9 -4.15 -6.69 -4.47
CA LYS A 9 -4.14 -5.83 -3.28
C LYS A 9 -2.83 -5.99 -2.52
N LEU A 10 -2.17 -4.87 -2.25
CA LEU A 10 -0.98 -4.83 -1.42
C LEU A 10 -1.39 -4.52 0.03
N PHE A 11 -1.02 -5.39 0.97
CA PHE A 11 -1.30 -5.22 2.39
C PHE A 11 -0.07 -4.65 3.09
N VAL A 12 -0.25 -3.51 3.75
CA VAL A 12 0.82 -2.80 4.45
C VAL A 12 0.40 -2.53 5.88
N GLU A 13 1.15 -3.09 6.82
CA GLU A 13 1.05 -2.78 8.23
C GLU A 13 1.82 -1.50 8.56
N VAL A 14 1.18 -0.62 9.32
CA VAL A 14 1.75 0.62 9.83
C VAL A 14 1.60 0.70 11.34
N ASP A 15 2.65 1.21 11.98
CA ASP A 15 2.75 1.24 13.44
C ASP A 15 2.08 2.48 14.06
N SER A 16 1.71 3.49 13.25
CA SER A 16 1.07 4.69 13.75
C SER A 16 -0.04 5.22 12.85
N ALA A 17 -1.03 5.87 13.48
CA ALA A 17 -2.14 6.50 12.78
C ALA A 17 -1.69 7.65 11.88
N SER A 18 -0.65 8.40 12.27
CA SER A 18 -0.08 9.49 11.48
C SER A 18 0.49 8.97 10.15
N TRP A 19 1.29 7.90 10.22
CA TRP A 19 1.85 7.24 9.04
C TRP A 19 0.75 6.67 8.14
N ARG A 20 -0.31 6.11 8.73
CA ARG A 20 -1.47 5.64 7.96
C ARG A 20 -2.14 6.79 7.19
N GLN A 21 -2.30 7.95 7.81
CA GLN A 21 -2.92 9.12 7.18
C GLN A 21 -2.08 9.63 6.01
N GLU A 22 -0.76 9.74 6.20
CA GLU A 22 0.19 10.18 5.15
C GLU A 22 0.22 9.20 3.98
N LEU A 23 0.35 7.89 4.25
CA LEU A 23 0.34 6.86 3.21
C LEU A 23 -1.00 6.80 2.48
N PHE A 24 -2.11 7.07 3.17
CA PHE A 24 -3.42 7.15 2.53
C PHE A 24 -3.47 8.31 1.52
N TYR A 25 -2.92 9.47 1.88
CA TYR A 25 -2.84 10.62 0.98
C TYR A 25 -1.92 10.34 -0.22
N MET A 26 -0.79 9.67 0.00
CA MET A 26 0.18 9.32 -1.05
C MET A 26 -0.22 8.09 -1.88
N LYS A 27 -1.28 7.37 -1.49
CA LYS A 27 -1.66 6.06 -2.04
C LYS A 27 -1.75 6.03 -3.56
N ALA A 28 -2.34 7.05 -4.17
CA ALA A 28 -2.50 7.14 -5.61
C ALA A 28 -1.16 7.22 -6.35
N ASP A 29 -0.21 8.01 -5.84
CA ASP A 29 1.12 8.13 -6.43
C ASP A 29 1.92 6.83 -6.25
N ILE A 30 1.84 6.20 -5.08
CA ILE A 30 2.48 4.92 -4.79
C ILE A 30 1.96 3.84 -5.76
N LEU A 31 0.64 3.73 -5.96
CA LEU A 31 0.04 2.80 -6.92
C LEU A 31 0.54 3.04 -8.35
N LYS A 32 0.64 4.31 -8.76
CA LYS A 32 1.14 4.66 -10.09
C LYS A 32 2.59 4.21 -10.26
N ARG A 33 3.45 4.48 -9.29
CA ARG A 33 4.87 4.12 -9.32
C ARG A 33 5.09 2.61 -9.28
N LEU A 34 4.33 1.89 -8.46
CA LEU A 34 4.39 0.43 -8.39
C LEU A 34 4.03 -0.22 -9.74
N ASN A 35 2.90 0.18 -10.32
CA ASN A 35 2.46 -0.37 -11.61
C ASN A 35 3.37 0.06 -12.77
N HIS A 36 3.91 1.28 -12.73
CA HIS A 36 4.89 1.74 -13.70
C HIS A 36 6.16 0.90 -13.65
N GLY A 37 6.71 0.64 -12.46
CA GLY A 37 7.89 -0.21 -12.29
C GLY A 37 7.64 -1.67 -12.70
N ALA A 38 6.41 -2.16 -12.53
CA ALA A 38 6.02 -3.50 -12.96
C ALA A 38 5.76 -3.62 -14.47
N GLY A 39 5.68 -2.50 -15.21
CA GLY A 39 5.36 -2.47 -16.64
C GLY A 39 3.91 -2.83 -16.98
N GLN A 40 3.06 -3.10 -15.97
CA GLN A 40 1.66 -3.45 -16.12
C GLN A 40 0.88 -3.15 -14.83
N LYS A 41 -0.44 -3.06 -14.92
CA LYS A 41 -1.32 -2.72 -13.80
C LYS A 41 -1.61 -3.95 -12.91
N ILE A 42 -0.65 -4.31 -12.07
CA ILE A 42 -0.73 -5.46 -11.14
C ILE A 42 -1.39 -5.09 -9.81
N VAL A 43 -1.00 -3.95 -9.23
CA VAL A 43 -1.51 -3.49 -7.93
C VAL A 43 -2.69 -2.57 -8.18
N GLN A 44 -3.87 -3.04 -7.82
CA GLN A 44 -5.13 -2.31 -7.95
C GLN A 44 -5.42 -1.47 -6.72
N ASP A 45 -4.96 -1.92 -5.55
CA ASP A 45 -5.22 -1.25 -4.29
C ASP A 45 -4.12 -1.47 -3.24
N ILE A 46 -4.05 -0.56 -2.27
CA ILE A 46 -3.20 -0.68 -1.07
C ILE A 46 -4.09 -0.63 0.17
N ILE A 47 -4.03 -1.69 0.96
CA ILE A 47 -4.77 -1.83 2.21
C ILE A 47 -3.82 -1.53 3.37
N LEU A 48 -4.10 -0.43 4.08
CA LEU A 48 -3.34 0.00 5.25
C LEU A 48 -3.98 -0.55 6.51
N THR A 49 -3.25 -1.37 7.26
CA THR A 49 -3.67 -1.95 8.54
C THR A 49 -2.77 -1.43 9.66
N ASN A 50 -3.30 -1.37 10.89
CA ASN A 50 -2.45 -1.07 12.04
C ASN A 50 -1.79 -2.34 12.54
N THR A 51 -0.50 -2.25 12.87
CA THR A 51 0.17 -3.26 13.69
C THR A 51 -0.53 -3.31 15.05
N ARG A 52 -1.20 -4.41 15.38
CA ARG A 52 -1.62 -4.67 16.76
C ARG A 52 -0.37 -5.09 17.51
N ARG A 53 0.22 -4.16 18.28
CA ARG A 53 1.19 -4.51 19.32
C ARG A 53 0.48 -5.10 20.52
#